data_AF-A0A2E1YRT9-F1
#
_entry.id   AF-A0A2E1YRT9-F1
#
_cell.length_a   1.000
_cell.length_b   1.000
_cell.length_c   1.000
_cell.angle_alpha   90.00
_cell.angle_beta   90.00
_cell.angle_gamma   90.00
#
_symmetry.space_group_name_H-M   'P 1'
#
loop_
_entity.id
_entity.type
_entity.pdbx_description
1 polymer ?
#
loop_
_entity_poly.entity_id
_entity_poly.type
_entity_poly.pdbx_seq_one_letter_code
_entity_poly.pdbx_strand_id
1 'polypeptide(L)'
;MMKKLFIKTYGCQMNFYDSDHMSNLLNGHGYETSENIKEADLVILNTCHIRDKAAEKMYSDLGRIKKIYENNNLTKPIIAVAGCVAQAEGKEITKRSPWVDLVVGPQAYTDLPKLLKKINEDSKKKEINLKFPEIPKFDHLNFDKKIGKVSDFVTIQEGCDKFCSFCVVPFTRGPEYSRSILLQI
;
A
#
# COMPACT_ATOMS: atom_id res chain seq x y z
N MET A 1 -13.92 18.94 4.94
CA MET A 1 -13.15 18.20 5.97
C MET A 1 -12.26 17.20 5.24
N MET A 2 -10.99 17.05 5.64
CA MET A 2 -10.12 16.03 5.05
C MET A 2 -10.50 14.65 5.60
N LYS A 3 -10.48 13.63 4.73
CA LYS A 3 -10.72 12.24 5.13
C LYS A 3 -9.54 11.70 5.93
N LYS A 4 -9.76 10.83 6.89
CA LYS A 4 -8.69 10.26 7.72
C LYS A 4 -8.12 8.97 7.10
N LEU A 5 -6.80 8.89 7.03
CA LEU A 5 -6.03 7.78 6.49
C LEU A 5 -5.24 7.10 7.61
N PHE A 6 -5.47 5.82 7.85
CA PHE A 6 -4.65 5.00 8.74
C PHE A 6 -3.81 4.03 7.90
N ILE A 7 -2.48 4.09 8.03
CA ILE A 7 -1.57 3.14 7.36
C ILE A 7 -0.85 2.31 8.42
N LYS A 8 -0.94 0.99 8.32
CA LYS A 8 -0.11 0.08 9.10
C LYS A 8 0.88 -0.63 8.18
N THR A 9 2.16 -0.38 8.41
CA THR A 9 3.25 -0.89 7.60
C THR A 9 3.90 -2.10 8.27
N TYR A 10 4.15 -3.15 7.49
CA TYR A 10 4.88 -4.34 7.91
C TYR A 10 6.14 -4.52 7.09
N GLY A 11 7.20 -5.00 7.75
CA GLY A 11 8.34 -5.65 7.10
C GLY A 11 9.57 -4.77 6.92
N CYS A 12 9.86 -4.34 5.70
CA CYS A 12 11.17 -3.82 5.30
C CYS A 12 11.16 -2.30 5.01
N GLN A 13 12.36 -1.74 4.86
CA GLN A 13 12.60 -0.33 4.56
C GLN A 13 11.84 0.15 3.31
N MET A 14 11.78 -0.67 2.25
CA MET A 14 11.02 -0.34 1.04
C MET A 14 9.52 -0.15 1.33
N ASN A 15 8.93 -0.91 2.25
CA ASN A 15 7.52 -0.72 2.57
C ASN A 15 7.29 0.57 3.37
N PHE A 16 8.24 0.98 4.22
CA PHE A 16 8.16 2.29 4.89
C PHE A 16 8.26 3.43 3.86
N TYR A 17 9.17 3.31 2.90
CA TYR A 17 9.27 4.23 1.76
C TYR A 17 7.97 4.29 0.95
N ASP A 18 7.42 3.14 0.55
CA ASP A 18 6.17 3.05 -0.20
C ASP A 18 5.00 3.66 0.60
N SER A 19 4.93 3.43 1.92
CA SER A 19 3.92 4.02 2.80
C SER A 19 4.01 5.54 2.91
N ASP A 20 5.21 6.08 2.98
CA ASP A 20 5.43 7.53 2.98
C ASP A 20 4.96 8.16 1.66
N HIS A 21 5.25 7.50 0.53
CA HIS A 21 4.75 7.94 -0.78
C HIS A 21 3.23 7.81 -0.92
N MET A 22 2.63 6.71 -0.45
CA MET A 22 1.17 6.55 -0.45
C MET A 22 0.49 7.65 0.37
N SER A 23 1.04 7.99 1.54
CA SER A 23 0.55 9.08 2.38
C SER A 23 0.60 10.43 1.66
N ASN A 24 1.75 10.78 1.07
CA ASN A 24 1.92 12.05 0.37
C ASN A 24 1.00 12.15 -0.86
N LEU A 25 0.92 11.07 -1.64
CA LEU A 25 0.04 10.97 -2.80
C LEU A 25 -1.42 11.21 -2.41
N LEU A 26 -1.89 10.59 -1.32
CA LEU A 26 -3.27 10.72 -0.86
C LEU A 26 -3.54 12.05 -0.17
N ASN A 27 -2.53 12.72 0.39
CA ASN A 27 -2.64 14.07 0.94
C ASN A 27 -3.12 15.07 -0.13
N GLY A 28 -2.49 15.04 -1.31
CA GLY A 28 -2.93 15.81 -2.48
C GLY A 28 -4.34 15.47 -2.98
N HIS A 29 -4.95 14.39 -2.48
CA HIS A 29 -6.29 13.92 -2.82
C HIS A 29 -7.27 13.98 -1.63
N GLY A 30 -6.99 14.82 -0.64
CA GLY A 30 -7.93 15.15 0.44
C GLY A 30 -7.93 14.19 1.63
N TYR A 31 -6.88 13.37 1.78
CA TYR A 31 -6.67 12.53 2.96
C TYR A 31 -5.62 13.13 3.91
N GLU A 32 -5.79 12.91 5.20
CA GLU A 32 -4.84 13.26 6.25
C GLU A 32 -4.53 12.02 7.07
N THR A 33 -3.25 11.77 7.36
CA THR A 33 -2.86 10.61 8.18
C THR A 33 -3.34 10.75 9.62
N SER A 34 -3.86 9.66 10.19
CA SER A 34 -4.23 9.55 11.59
C SER A 34 -3.67 8.26 12.18
N GLU A 35 -3.23 8.32 13.43
CA GLU A 35 -2.85 7.14 14.22
C GLU A 35 -4.06 6.45 14.86
N ASN A 36 -5.21 7.13 14.89
CA ASN A 36 -6.44 6.55 15.42
C ASN A 36 -7.21 5.82 14.31
N ILE A 37 -7.11 4.50 14.33
CA ILE A 37 -7.82 3.65 13.37
C ILE A 37 -9.35 3.82 13.43
N LYS A 38 -9.95 4.19 14.57
CA LYS A 38 -11.41 4.31 14.70
C LYS A 38 -11.99 5.50 13.93
N GLU A 39 -11.16 6.49 13.62
CA GLU A 39 -11.54 7.69 12.88
C GLU A 39 -11.28 7.56 11.38
N ALA A 40 -10.63 6.47 10.94
CA ALA A 40 -10.19 6.34 9.57
C ALA A 40 -11.38 6.19 8.61
N ASP A 41 -11.31 6.90 7.48
CA ASP A 41 -12.14 6.69 6.28
C ASP A 41 -11.47 5.70 5.31
N LEU A 42 -10.14 5.59 5.37
CA LEU A 42 -9.32 4.67 4.59
C LEU A 42 -8.27 4.01 5.50
N VAL A 43 -8.22 2.69 5.46
CA VAL A 43 -7.21 1.87 6.14
C VAL A 43 -6.36 1.16 5.10
N ILE A 44 -5.03 1.33 5.15
CA ILE A 44 -4.07 0.63 4.30
C ILE A 44 -3.20 -0.28 5.14
N LEU A 45 -3.21 -1.59 4.85
CA LEU A 45 -2.23 -2.54 5.37
C LEU A 45 -1.14 -2.74 4.32
N ASN A 46 0.03 -2.11 4.51
CA ASN A 46 1.16 -2.26 3.59
C ASN A 46 2.10 -3.39 4.03
N THR A 47 2.06 -4.49 3.31
CA THR A 47 2.56 -5.80 3.76
C THR A 47 3.82 -6.23 3.01
N CYS A 48 4.75 -6.89 3.70
CA CYS A 48 5.97 -7.45 3.12
C CYS A 48 5.81 -8.97 2.97
N HIS A 49 6.39 -9.59 1.95
CA HIS A 49 6.29 -11.05 1.77
C HIS A 49 7.47 -11.82 2.39
N ILE A 50 8.58 -11.14 2.70
CA ILE A 50 9.87 -11.78 3.00
C ILE A 50 10.09 -11.98 4.51
N ARG A 51 9.38 -11.23 5.38
CA ARG A 51 9.60 -11.25 6.83
C ARG A 51 8.39 -11.72 7.63
N ASP A 52 8.66 -12.46 8.71
CA ASP A 52 7.81 -12.71 9.88
C ASP A 52 6.31 -12.87 9.65
N LYS A 53 5.91 -13.94 8.96
CA LYS A 53 4.50 -14.37 8.87
C LYS A 53 3.55 -13.22 8.51
N ALA A 54 4.01 -12.32 7.64
CA ALA A 54 3.30 -11.07 7.36
C ALA A 54 1.90 -11.29 6.77
N ALA A 55 1.70 -12.36 6.00
CA ALA A 55 0.38 -12.77 5.55
C ALA A 55 -0.55 -13.14 6.72
N GLU A 56 -0.10 -14.00 7.64
CA GLU A 56 -0.88 -14.40 8.83
C GLU A 56 -1.22 -13.18 9.70
N LYS A 57 -0.24 -12.28 9.93
CA LYS A 57 -0.45 -11.03 10.68
C LYS A 57 -1.46 -10.12 9.99
N MET A 58 -1.34 -9.94 8.68
CA MET A 58 -2.30 -9.17 7.89
C MET A 58 -3.72 -9.72 8.04
N TYR A 59 -3.92 -11.04 7.88
CA TYR A 59 -5.25 -11.65 8.05
C TYR A 59 -5.78 -11.50 9.48
N SER A 60 -4.92 -11.67 10.49
CA SER A 60 -5.28 -11.43 11.89
C SER A 60 -5.72 -9.99 12.12
N ASP A 61 -4.97 -9.02 11.58
CA ASP A 61 -5.30 -7.61 11.69
C ASP A 61 -6.58 -7.25 10.94
N LEU A 62 -6.81 -7.77 9.73
CA LEU A 62 -8.09 -7.58 9.02
C LEU A 62 -9.28 -8.03 9.88
N GLY A 63 -9.17 -9.20 10.53
CA GLY A 63 -10.19 -9.69 11.45
C GLY A 63 -10.37 -8.81 12.70
N ARG A 64 -9.26 -8.30 13.27
CA ARG A 64 -9.30 -7.38 14.42
C ARG A 64 -9.94 -6.05 14.07
N ILE A 65 -9.58 -5.47 12.92
CA ILE A 65 -10.10 -4.19 12.46
C ILE A 65 -11.60 -4.31 12.20
N LYS A 66 -12.06 -5.39 11.54
CA LYS A 66 -13.48 -5.67 11.37
C LYS A 66 -14.24 -5.64 12.69
N LYS A 67 -13.74 -6.38 13.70
CA LYS A 67 -14.34 -6.42 15.04
C LYS A 67 -14.36 -5.04 15.73
N ILE A 68 -13.31 -4.23 15.55
CA ILE A 68 -13.27 -2.87 16.11
C ILE A 68 -14.43 -2.04 15.57
N TYR A 69 -14.64 -2.04 14.25
CA TYR A 69 -15.71 -1.27 13.63
C TYR A 69 -17.10 -1.81 13.98
N GLU A 70 -17.30 -3.14 13.93
CA GLU A 70 -18.58 -3.77 14.29
C GLU A 70 -18.95 -3.55 15.77
N ASN A 71 -18.03 -3.79 16.71
CA ASN A 71 -18.31 -3.68 18.15
C ASN A 71 -18.52 -2.25 18.63
N ASN A 72 -17.97 -1.25 17.92
CA ASN A 72 -18.14 0.17 18.27
C ASN A 72 -19.23 0.83 17.40
N ASN A 73 -19.94 0.07 16.56
CA ASN A 73 -20.97 0.54 15.63
C ASN A 73 -20.49 1.72 14.75
N LEU A 74 -19.25 1.63 14.28
CA LEU A 74 -18.58 2.65 13.45
C LEU A 74 -18.88 2.40 11.97
N THR A 75 -18.92 3.48 11.18
CA THR A 75 -19.02 3.37 9.71
C THR A 75 -17.79 2.65 9.15
N LYS A 76 -18.01 1.61 8.33
CA LYS A 76 -16.93 0.86 7.69
C LYS A 76 -16.07 1.79 6.80
N PRO A 77 -14.74 1.77 6.95
CA PRO A 77 -13.84 2.50 6.07
C PRO A 77 -13.59 1.70 4.78
N ILE A 78 -12.96 2.34 3.80
CA ILE A 78 -12.34 1.60 2.70
C ILE A 78 -11.14 0.82 3.26
N ILE A 79 -11.10 -0.48 3.02
CA ILE A 79 -10.01 -1.36 3.44
C ILE A 79 -9.15 -1.71 2.23
N ALA A 80 -7.89 -1.28 2.25
CA ALA A 80 -6.90 -1.59 1.23
C ALA A 80 -5.76 -2.46 1.79
N VAL A 81 -5.35 -3.46 1.01
CA VAL A 81 -4.12 -4.24 1.24
C VAL A 81 -3.13 -3.89 0.15
N ALA A 82 -1.93 -3.46 0.55
CA ALA A 82 -0.87 -3.04 -0.33
C ALA A 82 0.41 -3.87 -0.12
N GLY A 83 1.34 -3.80 -1.07
CA GLY A 83 2.70 -4.32 -0.93
C GLY A 83 2.90 -5.73 -1.47
N CYS A 84 3.98 -6.40 -1.06
CA CYS A 84 4.41 -7.66 -1.67
C CYS A 84 3.44 -8.83 -1.42
N VAL A 85 2.77 -8.91 -0.26
CA VAL A 85 1.75 -9.94 -0.04
C VAL A 85 0.53 -9.67 -0.90
N ALA A 86 0.14 -8.40 -1.06
CA ALA A 86 -0.93 -8.00 -1.98
C ALA A 86 -0.65 -8.48 -3.41
N GLN A 87 0.58 -8.30 -3.88
CA GLN A 87 1.02 -8.78 -5.19
C GLN A 87 1.03 -10.32 -5.31
N ALA A 88 1.49 -11.01 -4.27
CA ALA A 88 1.61 -12.47 -4.29
C ALA A 88 0.25 -13.19 -4.19
N GLU A 89 -0.63 -12.76 -3.30
CA GLU A 89 -1.92 -13.43 -3.05
C GLU A 89 -3.06 -12.86 -3.89
N GLY A 90 -3.01 -11.57 -4.22
CA GLY A 90 -3.94 -10.92 -5.14
C GLY A 90 -5.41 -11.17 -4.83
N LYS A 91 -6.10 -11.89 -5.72
CA LYS A 91 -7.53 -12.22 -5.61
C LYS A 91 -7.85 -13.11 -4.41
N GLU A 92 -6.89 -13.84 -3.87
CA GLU A 92 -7.14 -14.73 -2.73
C GLU A 92 -7.45 -13.92 -1.46
N ILE A 93 -6.88 -12.72 -1.32
CA ILE A 93 -7.14 -11.81 -0.19
C ILE A 93 -8.62 -11.44 -0.12
N THR A 94 -9.23 -11.06 -1.26
CA THR A 94 -10.65 -10.65 -1.27
C THR A 94 -11.62 -11.82 -1.14
N LYS A 95 -11.18 -13.05 -1.47
CA LYS A 95 -11.94 -14.29 -1.20
C LYS A 95 -11.91 -14.65 0.28
N ARG A 96 -10.72 -14.67 0.90
CA ARG A 96 -10.55 -15.02 2.32
C ARG A 96 -11.02 -13.93 3.27
N SER A 97 -10.87 -12.68 2.88
CA SER A 97 -11.31 -11.50 3.64
C SER A 97 -12.22 -10.63 2.76
N PRO A 98 -13.52 -10.97 2.65
CA PRO A 98 -14.47 -10.21 1.83
C PRO A 98 -14.66 -8.75 2.24
N TRP A 99 -14.17 -8.37 3.42
CA TRP A 99 -14.18 -7.01 3.96
C TRP A 99 -13.14 -6.07 3.31
N VAL A 100 -12.18 -6.63 2.55
CA VAL A 100 -11.20 -5.87 1.76
C VAL A 100 -11.85 -5.38 0.46
N ASP A 101 -11.71 -4.08 0.20
CA ASP A 101 -12.26 -3.40 -0.98
C ASP A 101 -11.20 -3.24 -2.08
N LEU A 102 -9.93 -3.09 -1.69
CA LEU A 102 -8.84 -2.78 -2.59
C LEU A 102 -7.61 -3.65 -2.32
N VAL A 103 -7.03 -4.22 -3.37
CA VAL A 103 -5.72 -4.89 -3.32
C VAL A 103 -4.80 -4.25 -4.35
N VAL A 104 -3.63 -3.77 -3.92
CA VAL A 104 -2.70 -3.06 -4.80
C VAL A 104 -1.26 -3.53 -4.64
N GLY A 105 -0.60 -3.82 -5.77
CA GLY A 105 0.81 -4.20 -5.81
C GLY A 105 1.76 -3.06 -5.46
N PRO A 106 3.02 -3.36 -5.10
CA PRO A 106 4.01 -2.34 -4.74
C PRO A 106 4.43 -1.45 -5.91
N GLN A 107 4.18 -1.86 -7.16
CA GLN A 107 4.44 -1.05 -8.34
C GLN A 107 3.22 -0.26 -8.83
N ALA A 108 2.04 -0.52 -8.26
CA ALA A 108 0.77 0.03 -8.73
C ALA A 108 0.11 1.01 -7.75
N TYR A 109 0.73 1.29 -6.59
CA TYR A 109 0.11 2.16 -5.58
C TYR A 109 -0.06 3.62 -6.04
N THR A 110 0.65 4.06 -7.07
CA THR A 110 0.44 5.38 -7.69
C THR A 110 -0.96 5.54 -8.27
N ASP A 111 -1.64 4.43 -8.61
CA ASP A 111 -3.03 4.42 -9.07
C ASP A 111 -4.06 4.55 -7.92
N LEU A 112 -3.63 4.58 -6.65
CA LEU A 112 -4.54 4.64 -5.49
C LEU A 112 -5.64 5.71 -5.62
N PRO A 113 -5.35 6.97 -6.00
CA PRO A 113 -6.41 7.98 -6.15
C PRO A 113 -7.50 7.58 -7.15
N LYS A 114 -7.10 7.01 -8.29
CA LYS A 114 -8.01 6.54 -9.34
C LYS A 114 -8.84 5.35 -8.86
N LEU A 115 -8.22 4.41 -8.15
CA LEU A 115 -8.90 3.22 -7.62
C LEU A 115 -9.90 3.60 -6.52
N LEU A 116 -9.52 4.50 -5.63
CA LEU A 116 -10.40 5.02 -4.57
C LEU A 116 -11.58 5.78 -5.17
N LYS A 117 -11.40 6.55 -6.25
CA LYS A 117 -12.51 7.21 -6.93
C LYS A 117 -13.57 6.21 -7.41
N LYS A 118 -13.15 5.12 -8.06
CA LYS A 118 -14.05 4.05 -8.51
C LYS A 118 -14.82 3.38 -7.37
N ILE A 119 -14.16 3.14 -6.23
CA ILE A 119 -14.81 2.55 -5.04
C ILE A 119 -15.81 3.52 -4.42
N ASN A 120 -15.52 4.82 -4.40
CA ASN A 120 -16.47 5.82 -3.92
C ASN A 120 -17.69 5.97 -4.83
N GLU A 121 -17.53 5.77 -6.15
CA GLU A 121 -18.63 5.79 -7.12
C GLU A 121 -19.53 4.55 -7.00
N ASP A 122 -18.96 3.38 -6.70
CA ASP A 122 -19.68 2.13 -6.44
C ASP A 122 -19.09 1.39 -5.23
N SER A 123 -19.73 1.58 -4.07
CA SER A 123 -19.30 0.98 -2.79
C SER A 123 -19.32 -0.55 -2.76
N LYS A 124 -19.97 -1.22 -3.71
CA LYS A 124 -19.95 -2.69 -3.83
C LYS A 124 -18.77 -3.19 -4.66
N LYS A 125 -18.07 -2.28 -5.34
CA LYS A 125 -16.99 -2.62 -6.25
C LYS A 125 -15.72 -2.92 -5.49
N LYS A 126 -15.12 -4.06 -5.81
CA LYS A 126 -13.77 -4.42 -5.35
C LYS A 126 -12.79 -4.19 -6.49
N GLU A 127 -11.67 -3.56 -6.18
CA GLU A 127 -10.63 -3.26 -7.17
C GLU A 127 -9.35 -4.02 -6.81
N ILE A 128 -8.71 -4.57 -7.84
CA ILE A 128 -7.45 -5.30 -7.69
C ILE A 128 -6.52 -4.80 -8.79
N ASN A 129 -5.41 -4.16 -8.40
CA ASN A 129 -4.41 -3.67 -9.33
C ASN A 129 -3.01 -4.20 -8.97
N LEU A 130 -2.59 -5.21 -9.71
CA LEU A 130 -1.32 -5.92 -9.53
C LEU A 130 -0.40 -5.74 -10.74
N LYS A 131 -0.69 -4.74 -11.59
CA LYS A 131 0.06 -4.52 -12.82
C LYS A 131 1.42 -3.93 -12.51
N PHE A 132 2.41 -4.34 -13.28
CA PHE A 132 3.67 -3.62 -13.40
C PHE A 132 3.46 -2.54 -14.47
N PRO A 133 3.53 -1.23 -14.11
CA PRO A 133 3.35 -0.17 -15.08
C PRO A 133 4.50 -0.14 -16.08
N GLU A 134 4.22 0.30 -17.31
CA GLU A 134 5.24 0.47 -18.35
C GLU A 134 6.20 1.61 -18.02
N ILE A 135 5.66 2.69 -17.44
CA ILE A 135 6.45 3.81 -16.92
C ILE A 135 6.79 3.51 -15.45
N PRO A 136 8.08 3.48 -15.07
CA PRO A 136 8.50 3.28 -13.70
C PRO A 136 7.84 4.29 -12.77
N LYS A 137 7.35 3.83 -11.61
CA LYS A 137 6.68 4.70 -10.64
C LYS A 137 7.52 5.91 -10.22
N PHE A 138 8.84 5.77 -10.24
CA PHE A 138 9.79 6.79 -9.83
C PHE A 138 9.70 8.09 -10.63
N ASP A 139 9.25 8.03 -11.88
CA ASP A 139 9.09 9.20 -12.75
C ASP A 139 7.87 10.06 -12.35
N HIS A 140 7.02 9.55 -11.46
CA HIS A 140 5.80 10.20 -10.98
C HIS A 140 5.84 10.60 -9.49
N LEU A 141 6.93 10.31 -8.79
CA LEU A 141 7.03 10.57 -7.36
C LEU A 141 7.56 11.99 -7.09
N ASN A 142 6.69 12.87 -6.61
CA ASN A 142 7.10 14.15 -6.05
C ASN A 142 7.71 13.96 -4.65
N PHE A 143 8.86 14.57 -4.41
CA PHE A 143 9.57 14.52 -3.14
C PHE A 143 9.18 15.71 -2.26
N ASP A 144 8.08 15.57 -1.53
CA ASP A 144 7.77 16.54 -0.47
C ASP A 144 8.61 16.20 0.77
N LYS A 145 9.48 17.13 1.16
CA LYS A 145 10.28 17.01 2.38
C LYS A 145 9.35 16.91 3.59
N LYS A 146 9.43 15.81 4.33
CA LYS A 146 8.81 15.71 5.65
C LYS A 146 9.56 16.61 6.64
N ILE A 147 8.89 17.64 7.14
CA ILE A 147 9.42 18.56 8.15
C ILE A 147 9.58 17.79 9.47
N GLY A 148 10.75 17.87 10.11
CA GLY A 148 10.99 17.31 11.45
C GLY A 148 11.63 15.92 11.52
N LYS A 149 11.91 15.25 10.38
CA LYS A 149 12.73 14.03 10.36
C LYS A 149 14.21 14.37 10.16
N VAL A 150 15.10 13.69 10.91
CA VAL A 150 16.56 13.82 10.76
C VAL A 150 17.16 12.85 9.73
N SER A 151 16.40 11.85 9.29
CA SER A 151 16.81 10.83 8.31
C SER A 151 15.60 10.31 7.54
N ASP A 152 15.81 9.89 6.28
CA ASP A 152 14.77 9.26 5.46
C ASP A 152 15.36 8.14 4.57
N PHE A 153 14.50 7.23 4.10
CA PHE A 153 14.88 6.19 3.16
C PHE A 153 14.80 6.73 1.73
N VAL A 154 15.85 6.47 0.95
CA VAL A 154 15.88 6.79 -0.48
C VAL A 154 16.04 5.49 -1.25
N THR A 155 14.99 5.06 -1.92
CA THR A 155 15.07 3.92 -2.83
C THR A 155 15.78 4.35 -4.11
N ILE A 156 16.92 3.73 -4.42
CA ILE A 156 17.69 3.95 -5.66
C ILE A 156 17.43 2.87 -6.72
N GLN A 157 16.94 1.70 -6.29
CA GLN A 157 16.67 0.55 -7.13
C GLN A 157 15.46 -0.21 -6.59
N GLU A 158 14.65 -0.77 -7.50
CA GLU A 158 13.59 -1.73 -7.20
C GLU A 158 13.65 -2.96 -8.10
N GLY A 159 12.90 -3.99 -7.72
CA GLY A 159 12.90 -5.26 -8.44
C GLY A 159 14.24 -6.01 -8.30
N CYS A 160 14.34 -7.13 -9.00
CA CYS A 160 15.55 -7.95 -9.03
C CYS A 160 15.51 -8.91 -10.21
N ASP A 161 16.60 -8.98 -10.98
CA ASP A 161 16.76 -9.93 -12.09
C ASP A 161 17.46 -11.24 -11.67
N LYS A 162 17.68 -11.42 -10.36
CA LYS A 162 18.22 -12.66 -9.80
C LYS A 162 17.08 -13.58 -9.37
N PHE A 163 16.97 -14.72 -10.06
CA PHE A 163 15.96 -15.76 -9.80
C PHE A 163 16.49 -16.80 -8.82
N CYS A 164 16.85 -16.36 -7.61
CA CYS A 164 17.22 -17.29 -6.54
C CYS A 164 16.00 -18.16 -6.18
N SER A 165 16.22 -19.45 -5.95
CA SER A 165 15.15 -20.45 -5.72
C SER A 165 14.19 -20.12 -4.57
N PHE A 166 14.63 -19.30 -3.61
CA PHE A 166 13.87 -18.88 -2.44
C PHE A 166 13.30 -17.45 -2.54
N CYS A 167 13.67 -16.68 -3.55
CA CYS A 167 13.40 -15.24 -3.59
C CYS A 167 12.10 -14.93 -4.34
N VAL A 168 11.17 -14.26 -3.66
CA VAL A 168 9.88 -13.84 -4.22
C VAL A 168 9.94 -12.48 -4.94
N VAL A 169 11.04 -11.74 -4.81
CA VAL A 169 11.15 -10.34 -5.28
C VAL A 169 10.88 -10.20 -6.78
N PRO A 170 11.42 -11.03 -7.69
CA PRO A 170 11.16 -10.89 -9.13
C PRO A 170 9.65 -10.93 -9.46
N PHE A 171 8.88 -11.72 -8.70
CA PHE A 171 7.45 -11.89 -8.91
C PHE A 171 6.60 -10.82 -8.21
N THR A 172 7.11 -10.20 -7.16
CA THR A 172 6.35 -9.25 -6.34
C THR A 172 6.70 -7.79 -6.59
N ARG A 173 7.90 -7.50 -7.09
CA ARG A 173 8.35 -6.14 -7.42
C ARG A 173 8.77 -5.97 -8.89
N GLY A 174 8.83 -7.06 -9.65
CA GLY A 174 9.14 -7.03 -11.08
C GLY A 174 10.64 -7.06 -11.37
N PRO A 175 11.02 -6.80 -12.65
CA PRO A 175 12.42 -6.75 -13.08
C PRO A 175 13.17 -5.62 -12.39
N GLU A 176 14.50 -5.72 -12.37
CA GLU A 176 15.37 -4.70 -11.81
C GLU A 176 15.19 -3.36 -12.54
N TYR A 177 14.99 -2.30 -11.76
CA TYR A 177 14.99 -0.93 -12.25
C TYR A 177 15.80 -0.06 -11.29
N SER A 178 16.76 0.68 -11.84
CA SER A 178 17.56 1.67 -11.11
C SER A 178 17.17 3.08 -11.52
N ARG A 179 17.07 3.98 -10.54
CA ARG A 179 16.74 5.39 -10.77
C ARG A 179 17.89 6.08 -11.49
N SER A 180 17.55 6.93 -12.45
CA SER A 180 18.52 7.81 -13.10
C SER A 180 19.06 8.86 -12.13
N ILE A 181 20.35 9.19 -12.26
CA ILE A 181 21.00 10.27 -11.52
C ILE A 181 20.49 11.65 -12.00
N LEU A 182 20.10 11.76 -13.27
CA LEU A 182 19.74 13.04 -13.91
C LEU A 182 18.35 13.58 -13.51
N LEU A 183 17.51 12.77 -12.86
CA LEU A 183 16.15 13.14 -12.41
C LEU A 183 16.11 13.56 -10.92
N GLN A 184 17.26 13.86 -10.30
CA GLN A 184 17.37 14.12 -8.85
C GLN A 184 17.71 15.58 -8.48
N ILE A 185 17.65 16.53 -9.43
CA ILE A 185 17.84 17.97 -9.17
C ILE A 185 16.56 18.72 -9.53
#